data_AF-A0AA51Q9Z2-F1
#
_entry.id   AF-A0AA51Q9Z2-F1
#
_cell.length_a   1.000
_cell.length_b   1.000
_cell.length_c   1.000
_cell.angle_alpha   90.00
_cell.angle_beta   90.00
_cell.angle_gamma   90.00
#
_symmetry.space_group_name_H-M   'P 1'
#
loop_
_entity.id
_entity.type
_entity.pdbx_description
1 polymer ?
#
loop_
_entity_poly.entity_id
_entity_poly.type
_entity_poly.pdbx_seq_one_letter_code
_entity_poly.pdbx_strand_id
1 'polypeptide(L)'
;MKKDLNEPDFIRFCETASPLEMVSELTNGNIRGLEMLALRTLANRRQLPAVVVNVLLVYFFSTFANKVYDRNDLSRMYDYWATKHVLTFAQAKEMTQNDINVLLQRLK
;
A
#
# COMPACT_ATOMS: atom_id res chain seq x y z
N MET A 1 -17.30 2.11 -3.25
CA MET A 1 -16.54 3.31 -3.63
C MET A 1 -15.46 2.91 -4.64
N LYS A 2 -15.21 3.74 -5.66
CA LYS A 2 -13.96 3.62 -6.43
C LYS A 2 -12.84 4.11 -5.52
N LYS A 3 -11.84 3.28 -5.26
CA LYS A 3 -10.66 3.64 -4.45
C LYS A 3 -9.72 4.46 -5.32
N ASP A 4 -10.06 5.73 -5.53
CA ASP A 4 -9.36 6.63 -6.45
C ASP A 4 -8.51 7.65 -5.68
N LEU A 5 -7.20 7.63 -5.92
CA LEU A 5 -6.24 8.59 -5.33
C LEU A 5 -6.39 10.03 -5.88
N ASN A 6 -7.39 10.29 -6.71
CA ASN A 6 -7.82 11.62 -7.14
C ASN A 6 -9.11 12.11 -6.45
N GLU A 7 -9.82 11.24 -5.74
CA GLU A 7 -11.07 11.59 -5.06
C GLU A 7 -10.77 12.25 -3.69
N PRO A 8 -11.19 13.50 -3.43
CA PRO A 8 -10.83 14.22 -2.21
C PRO A 8 -11.19 13.51 -0.90
N ASP A 9 -12.36 12.86 -0.86
CA ASP A 9 -12.80 12.13 0.34
C ASP A 9 -11.95 10.87 0.59
N PHE A 10 -11.53 10.20 -0.49
CA PHE A 10 -10.64 9.05 -0.38
C PHE A 10 -9.21 9.46 0.01
N ILE A 11 -8.74 10.62 -0.45
CA ILE A 11 -7.44 11.19 -0.04
C ILE A 11 -7.46 11.47 1.47
N ARG A 12 -8.51 12.13 1.98
CA ARG A 12 -8.67 12.39 3.43
C ARG A 12 -8.71 11.10 4.24
N PHE A 13 -9.36 10.07 3.72
CA PHE A 13 -9.33 8.75 4.33
C PHE A 13 -7.91 8.18 4.37
N CYS A 14 -7.14 8.26 3.28
CA CYS A 14 -5.74 7.82 3.26
C CYS A 14 -4.84 8.58 4.26
N GLU A 15 -5.15 9.83 4.56
CA GLU A 15 -4.38 10.64 5.51
C GLU A 15 -4.65 10.29 6.98
N THR A 16 -5.86 9.82 7.29
CA THR A 16 -6.34 9.63 8.67
C THR A 16 -6.48 8.18 9.10
N ALA A 17 -6.70 7.27 8.15
CA ALA A 17 -6.90 5.85 8.43
C ALA A 17 -5.62 5.18 8.95
N SER A 18 -5.80 4.19 9.83
CA SER A 18 -4.75 3.24 10.15
C SER A 18 -4.51 2.26 8.98
N PRO A 19 -3.32 1.65 8.89
CA PRO A 19 -3.05 0.61 7.90
C PRO A 19 -4.05 -0.55 7.92
N LEU A 20 -4.58 -0.90 9.11
CA LEU A 20 -5.59 -1.95 9.25
C LEU A 20 -6.93 -1.54 8.65
N GLU A 21 -7.40 -0.31 8.94
CA GLU A 21 -8.63 0.24 8.35
C GLU A 21 -8.51 0.34 6.84
N MET A 22 -7.35 0.75 6.33
CA MET A 22 -7.07 0.77 4.90
C MET A 22 -7.22 -0.61 4.26
N VAL A 23 -6.59 -1.65 4.81
CA VAL A 23 -6.70 -3.00 4.26
C VAL A 23 -8.13 -3.54 4.37
N SER A 24 -8.82 -3.27 5.47
CA SER A 24 -10.24 -3.61 5.63
C SER A 24 -11.07 -2.99 4.49
N GLU A 25 -10.92 -1.69 4.26
CA GLU A 25 -11.62 -0.98 3.19
C GLU A 25 -11.24 -1.56 1.82
N LEU A 26 -9.94 -1.78 1.57
CA LEU A 26 -9.40 -2.28 0.30
C LEU A 26 -9.88 -3.71 -0.03
N THR A 27 -10.10 -4.54 0.98
CA THR A 27 -10.54 -5.94 0.86
C THR A 27 -12.04 -6.15 1.09
N ASN A 28 -12.82 -5.08 1.26
CA ASN A 28 -14.24 -5.12 1.62
C ASN A 28 -14.48 -5.96 2.90
N GLY A 29 -13.62 -5.79 3.90
CA GLY A 29 -13.68 -6.49 5.19
C GLY A 29 -13.14 -7.93 5.16
N ASN A 30 -12.76 -8.46 3.99
CA ASN A 30 -12.27 -9.83 3.85
C ASN A 30 -10.75 -9.91 4.09
N ILE A 31 -10.31 -9.55 5.29
CA ILE A 31 -8.90 -9.65 5.68
C ILE A 31 -8.58 -11.12 5.98
N ARG A 32 -7.72 -11.75 5.17
CA ARG A 32 -7.28 -13.13 5.38
C ARG A 32 -5.90 -13.16 6.04
N GLY A 33 -5.38 -14.37 6.24
CA GLY A 33 -4.11 -14.59 6.93
C GLY A 33 -2.92 -13.90 6.25
N LEU A 34 -2.88 -13.85 4.91
CA LEU A 34 -1.78 -13.21 4.17
C LEU A 34 -1.79 -11.69 4.35
N GLU A 35 -2.95 -11.05 4.34
CA GLU A 35 -3.10 -9.62 4.57
C GLU A 35 -2.68 -9.25 6.00
N MET A 36 -3.07 -10.06 6.99
CA MET A 36 -2.63 -9.87 8.38
C MET A 36 -1.12 -10.01 8.55
N LEU A 37 -0.50 -10.99 7.89
CA LEU A 37 0.95 -11.18 7.93
C LEU A 37 1.69 -10.00 7.27
N ALA A 38 1.19 -9.53 6.13
CA ALA A 38 1.75 -8.40 5.41
C ALA A 38 1.67 -7.11 6.27
N LEU A 39 0.51 -6.85 6.90
CA LEU A 39 0.32 -5.72 7.81
C LEU A 39 1.24 -5.78 9.04
N ARG A 40 1.36 -6.94 9.68
CA ARG A 40 2.28 -7.11 10.82
C ARG A 40 3.73 -6.82 10.45
N THR A 41 4.13 -7.24 9.25
CA THR A 41 5.48 -6.99 8.75
C THR A 41 5.72 -5.48 8.53
N LEU A 42 4.72 -4.75 8.03
CA LEU A 42 4.78 -3.30 7.88
C LEU A 42 4.74 -2.55 9.21
N ALA A 43 3.94 -3.00 10.18
CA ALA A 43 3.80 -2.34 11.48
C ALA A 43 5.12 -2.27 12.28
N ASN A 44 6.03 -3.22 12.04
CA ASN A 44 7.36 -3.21 12.63
C ASN A 44 8.33 -2.24 11.94
N ARG A 45 7.94 -1.64 10.80
CA ARG A 45 8.76 -0.72 10.01
C ARG A 45 8.28 0.71 10.23
N ARG A 46 9.23 1.63 10.45
CA ARG A 46 8.93 3.04 10.80
C ARG A 46 9.60 4.05 9.85
N GLN A 47 10.01 3.62 8.67
CA GLN A 47 10.74 4.46 7.72
C GLN A 47 9.81 5.37 6.89
N LEU A 48 8.59 4.90 6.61
CA LEU A 48 7.60 5.64 5.82
C LEU A 48 6.51 6.24 6.73
N PRO A 49 6.07 7.50 6.46
CA PRO A 49 4.91 8.09 7.12
C PRO A 49 3.63 7.29 6.87
N ALA A 50 2.68 7.35 7.82
CA ALA A 50 1.43 6.59 7.75
C ALA A 50 0.65 6.82 6.44
N VAL A 51 0.53 8.08 6.00
CA VAL A 51 -0.12 8.43 4.72
C VAL A 51 0.54 7.75 3.52
N VAL A 52 1.87 7.65 3.50
CA VAL A 52 2.61 6.98 2.43
C VAL A 52 2.37 5.48 2.47
N VAL A 53 2.35 4.88 3.66
CA VAL A 53 1.99 3.46 3.85
C VAL A 53 0.57 3.20 3.34
N ASN A 54 -0.37 4.08 3.64
CA ASN A 54 -1.75 3.94 3.18
C ASN A 54 -1.86 4.00 1.66
N VAL A 55 -1.16 4.92 0.99
CA VAL A 55 -1.10 4.96 -0.48
C VAL A 55 -0.43 3.70 -1.06
N LEU A 56 0.62 3.19 -0.41
CA LEU A 56 1.26 1.91 -0.79
C LEU A 56 0.26 0.75 -0.71
N LEU A 57 -0.57 0.70 0.34
CA LEU A 57 -1.60 -0.31 0.48
C LEU A 57 -2.65 -0.20 -0.63
N VAL A 58 -3.10 1.02 -0.96
CA VAL A 58 -4.01 1.25 -2.11
C VAL A 58 -3.39 0.71 -3.39
N TYR A 59 -2.14 1.07 -3.66
CA TYR A 59 -1.43 0.64 -4.87
C TYR A 59 -1.30 -0.88 -4.95
N PHE A 60 -0.90 -1.53 -3.84
CA PHE A 60 -0.75 -2.98 -3.78
C PHE A 60 -2.08 -3.72 -3.93
N PHE A 61 -3.06 -3.39 -3.09
CA PHE A 61 -4.33 -4.12 -3.06
C PHE A 61 -5.28 -3.73 -4.20
N SER A 62 -5.09 -2.60 -4.88
CA SER A 62 -5.79 -2.33 -6.14
C SER A 62 -5.50 -3.40 -7.21
N THR A 63 -4.30 -3.99 -7.16
CA THR A 63 -3.90 -5.06 -8.09
C THR A 63 -4.15 -6.45 -7.53
N PHE A 64 -3.82 -6.66 -6.25
CA PHE A 64 -3.75 -7.98 -5.61
C PHE A 64 -4.90 -8.33 -4.66
N ALA A 65 -5.87 -7.43 -4.40
CA ALA A 65 -7.01 -7.79 -3.56
C ALA A 65 -7.72 -9.04 -4.10
N ASN A 66 -7.96 -10.00 -3.20
CA ASN A 66 -8.55 -11.30 -3.50
C ASN A 66 -7.76 -12.17 -4.51
N LYS A 67 -6.48 -11.85 -4.75
CA LYS A 67 -5.55 -12.65 -5.57
C LYS A 67 -4.42 -13.21 -4.72
N VAL A 68 -3.77 -14.25 -5.22
CA VAL A 68 -2.54 -14.78 -4.62
C VAL A 68 -1.37 -13.86 -4.99
N TYR A 69 -0.55 -13.52 -4.00
CA TYR A 69 0.67 -12.71 -4.15
C TYR A 69 1.78 -13.26 -3.24
N ASP A 70 3.05 -12.92 -3.49
CA ASP A 70 4.16 -13.32 -2.61
C ASP A 70 4.11 -12.49 -1.33
N ARG A 71 4.17 -13.16 -0.17
CA ARG A 71 4.10 -12.51 1.14
C ARG A 71 5.13 -11.38 1.35
N ASN A 72 6.24 -11.40 0.62
CA ASN A 72 7.32 -10.44 0.73
C ASN A 72 7.18 -9.26 -0.25
N ASP A 73 6.31 -9.32 -1.25
CA ASP A 73 6.21 -8.30 -2.30
C ASP A 73 5.87 -6.92 -1.71
N LEU A 74 4.88 -6.87 -0.80
CA LEU A 74 4.53 -5.62 -0.11
C LEU A 74 5.72 -5.05 0.69
N SER A 75 6.51 -5.91 1.32
CA SER A 75 7.69 -5.50 2.08
C SER A 75 8.81 -4.97 1.17
N ARG A 76 9.05 -5.61 0.03
CA ARG A 76 10.02 -5.13 -0.98
C ARG A 76 9.62 -3.77 -1.54
N MET A 77 8.34 -3.58 -1.81
CA MET A 77 7.84 -2.28 -2.28
C MET A 77 7.97 -1.20 -1.21
N TYR A 78 7.70 -1.53 0.05
CA TYR A 78 7.93 -0.62 1.17
C TYR A 78 9.41 -0.21 1.24
N ASP A 79 10.33 -1.17 1.21
CA ASP A 79 11.77 -0.87 1.26
C ASP A 79 12.21 -0.02 0.07
N TYR A 80 11.71 -0.34 -1.12
CA TYR A 80 11.96 0.45 -2.31
C TYR A 80 11.51 1.91 -2.14
N TRP A 81 10.29 2.15 -1.65
CA TRP A 81 9.78 3.51 -1.42
C TRP A 81 10.58 4.24 -0.34
N ALA A 82 11.00 3.52 0.71
CA ALA A 82 11.87 4.06 1.75
C ALA A 82 13.23 4.50 1.18
N THR A 83 13.87 3.70 0.32
CA THR A 83 15.14 4.08 -0.33
C THR A 83 14.99 5.29 -1.27
N LYS A 84 13.79 5.50 -1.82
CA LYS A 84 13.45 6.65 -2.68
C LYS A 84 13.00 7.88 -1.88
N HIS A 85 13.01 7.84 -0.55
CA HIS A 85 12.61 8.94 0.32
C HIS A 85 11.21 9.48 -0.03
N VAL A 86 10.27 8.57 -0.26
CA VAL A 86 8.85 8.90 -0.50
C VAL A 86 8.23 9.26 0.87
N LEU A 87 8.05 10.56 1.13
CA LEU A 87 7.62 11.07 2.44
C LEU A 87 6.27 11.79 2.39
N THR A 88 5.73 12.07 1.20
CA THR A 88 4.46 12.79 1.04
C THR A 88 3.44 11.99 0.24
N PHE A 89 2.16 12.34 0.39
CA PHE A 89 1.09 11.78 -0.43
C PHE A 89 1.34 11.97 -1.92
N ALA A 90 1.78 13.16 -2.34
CA ALA A 90 2.06 13.47 -3.75
C ALA A 90 3.15 12.56 -4.33
N GLN A 91 4.27 12.41 -3.62
CA GLN A 91 5.34 11.50 -4.03
C GLN A 91 4.85 10.04 -4.07
N ALA A 92 4.09 9.62 -3.06
CA ALA A 92 3.54 8.26 -3.03
C ALA A 92 2.60 7.99 -4.21
N LYS A 93 1.77 8.98 -4.57
CA LYS A 93 0.88 8.92 -5.72
C LYS A 93 1.63 8.88 -7.05
N GLU A 94 2.75 9.59 -7.19
CA GLU A 94 3.61 9.47 -8.38
C GLU A 94 4.16 8.05 -8.53
N MET A 95 4.54 7.41 -7.42
CA MET A 95 5.04 6.03 -7.46
C MET A 95 4.02 5.03 -8.01
N THR A 96 2.71 5.28 -7.83
CA THR A 96 1.64 4.40 -8.30
C THR A 96 1.37 4.47 -9.80
N GLN A 97 2.01 5.41 -10.52
CA GLN A 97 1.91 5.51 -11.98
C GLN A 97 2.67 4.41 -12.71
N ASN A 98 3.55 3.69 -12.01
CA ASN A 98 4.28 2.56 -12.57
C ASN A 98 3.41 1.30 -12.55
N ASP A 99 3.68 0.35 -13.45
CA ASP A 99 3.09 -0.98 -13.35
C ASP A 99 3.73 -1.76 -12.20
N ILE A 100 2.91 -2.23 -11.26
CA ILE A 100 3.36 -2.92 -10.05
C ILE A 100 4.08 -4.24 -10.35
N ASN A 101 3.65 -4.99 -11.37
CA ASN A 101 4.27 -6.26 -11.73
C ASN A 101 5.64 -6.02 -12.34
N VAL A 102 5.78 -4.99 -13.18
CA VAL A 102 7.07 -4.59 -13.75
C VAL A 102 8.01 -4.13 -12.65
N LEU A 103 7.51 -3.36 -11.68
CA LEU A 103 8.31 -2.92 -10.54
C LEU A 103 8.78 -4.12 -9.70
N LEU A 104 7.88 -5.03 -9.34
CA LEU A 104 8.21 -6.21 -8.55
C LEU A 104 9.24 -7.11 -9.23
N GLN A 105 9.20 -7.25 -10.55
CA GLN A 105 10.24 -7.98 -11.29
C GLN A 105 11.63 -7.35 -11.16
N ARG A 106 11.72 -6.02 -11.04
CA ARG A 106 13.00 -5.29 -10.85
C ARG A 106 13.50 -5.34 -9.41
N LEU A 107 12.63 -5.63 -8.45
CA LEU A 107 12.95 -5.74 -7.02
C LEU A 107 13.32 -7.17 -6.58
N LYS A 108 13.35 -8.13 -7.52
CA LYS A 108 13.70 -9.53 -7.28
C LYS A 108 15.21 -9.76 -7.25
#